data_AF-A0A8T6M2E8-F1
#
_entry.id   AF-A0A8T6M2E8-F1
#
_cell.length_a   1.000
_cell.length_b   1.000
_cell.length_c   1.000
_cell.angle_alpha   90.00
_cell.angle_beta   90.00
_cell.angle_gamma   90.00
#
_symmetry.space_group_name_H-M   'P 1'
#
loop_
_entity.id
_entity.type
_entity.pdbx_description
1 polymer ?
#
loop_
_entity_poly.entity_id
_entity_poly.type
_entity_poly.pdbx_seq_one_letter_code
_entity_poly.pdbx_strand_id
1 'polypeptide(L)'
;KERLKTKAEGVLVAGPPGSGKSTFTASLTEFYFSQGKIIKTLESPRDLQLGPEITQYAPLAGDYFKTADFLLLVRPDYTIFDEIRQPNHFKIFADMRLAGVGMVGVVHASEAVDAVQRFIGKIELGMIPHVVDTVIYIKDGEIKNVYELSLVVKVPYGMTEADLARPVVEVKDFEDGKLLYEIYSYGEENVVIPVKEEMKDSGVKKLASERIRQVLRKYDQNAEISFESDNKIVVKVRNDCIARLIGKNGSNINELQDELGVHIDVEPKVATTGRDIQYALEEVGNNLVFSFGKPMENRMVNVYVDDQYLTSATVGKKNEVKIGKQSDSGRELVKALIGKRDIRVLVV
;
A
#
# COMPACT_ATOMS: atom_id res chain seq x y z
N LYS A 1 21.55 -8.70 -13.76
CA LYS A 1 22.97 -8.57 -14.19
C LYS A 1 23.30 -7.17 -14.72
N GLU A 2 22.48 -6.57 -15.60
CA GLU A 2 22.77 -5.24 -16.17
C GLU A 2 22.77 -4.10 -15.12
N ARG A 3 21.83 -4.11 -14.16
CA ARG A 3 21.84 -3.18 -13.00
C ARG A 3 23.16 -3.22 -12.24
N LEU A 4 23.63 -4.43 -11.91
CA LEU A 4 24.90 -4.65 -11.20
C LEU A 4 26.11 -4.10 -11.99
N LYS A 5 26.03 -4.06 -13.32
CA LYS A 5 27.13 -3.53 -14.15
C LYS A 5 27.16 -2.01 -14.26
N THR A 6 26.02 -1.34 -14.14
CA THR A 6 25.85 0.04 -14.63
C THR A 6 25.33 1.02 -13.60
N LYS A 7 24.65 0.56 -12.55
CA LYS A 7 23.94 1.43 -11.60
C LYS A 7 24.11 1.04 -10.14
N ALA A 8 24.29 -0.24 -9.83
CA ALA A 8 24.37 -0.69 -8.44
C ALA A 8 25.79 -0.50 -7.90
N GLU A 9 25.93 0.47 -7.00
CA GLU A 9 27.21 0.83 -6.39
C GLU A 9 27.16 0.69 -4.86
N GLY A 10 25.98 0.74 -4.24
CA GLY A 10 25.74 0.42 -2.84
C GLY A 10 24.83 -0.80 -2.71
N VAL A 11 25.43 -2.00 -2.63
CA VAL A 11 24.71 -3.27 -2.59
C VAL A 11 24.73 -3.84 -1.17
N LEU A 12 23.56 -4.21 -0.65
CA LEU A 12 23.46 -5.06 0.54
C LEU A 12 23.03 -6.47 0.14
N VAL A 13 23.72 -7.46 0.67
CA VAL A 13 23.34 -8.88 0.58
C VAL A 13 22.76 -9.30 1.92
N ALA A 14 21.45 -9.47 1.99
CA ALA A 14 20.68 -9.70 3.21
C ALA A 14 20.13 -11.14 3.28
N GLY A 15 19.86 -11.63 4.48
CA GLY A 15 19.23 -12.94 4.69
C GLY A 15 19.62 -13.63 6.00
N PRO A 16 18.88 -14.67 6.43
CA PRO A 16 19.10 -15.34 7.70
C PRO A 16 20.46 -16.06 7.73
N PRO A 17 21.04 -16.38 8.90
CA PRO A 17 22.24 -17.20 8.98
C PRO A 17 22.09 -18.52 8.19
N GLY A 18 23.17 -18.96 7.53
CA GLY A 18 23.15 -20.17 6.70
C GLY A 18 22.42 -20.06 5.36
N SER A 19 21.92 -18.89 4.96
CA SER A 19 21.14 -18.75 3.72
C SER A 19 21.91 -18.79 2.40
N GLY A 20 23.25 -18.86 2.42
CA GLY A 20 24.09 -18.81 1.22
C GLY A 20 24.62 -17.42 0.82
N LYS A 21 24.51 -16.41 1.71
CA LYS A 21 25.00 -15.04 1.46
C LYS A 21 26.47 -14.97 1.06
N SER A 22 27.36 -15.61 1.82
CA SER A 22 28.81 -15.55 1.56
C SER A 22 29.15 -16.20 0.21
N THR A 23 28.49 -17.31 -0.14
CA THR A 23 28.64 -17.97 -1.45
C THR A 23 28.20 -17.06 -2.61
N PHE A 24 27.05 -16.40 -2.47
CA PHE A 24 26.58 -15.44 -3.47
C PHE A 24 27.50 -14.23 -3.56
N THR A 25 27.96 -13.71 -2.41
CA THR A 25 28.84 -12.54 -2.34
C THR A 25 30.20 -12.85 -2.99
N ALA A 26 30.75 -14.04 -2.77
CA ALA A 26 31.95 -14.50 -3.47
C ALA A 26 31.74 -14.54 -4.99
N SER A 27 30.61 -15.12 -5.44
CA SER A 27 30.26 -15.17 -6.87
C SER A 27 30.08 -13.77 -7.48
N LEU A 28 29.48 -12.84 -6.74
CA LEU A 28 29.32 -11.45 -7.16
C LEU A 28 30.68 -10.72 -7.25
N THR A 29 31.58 -11.02 -6.31
CA THR A 29 32.94 -10.50 -6.27
C THR A 29 33.74 -10.95 -7.49
N GLU A 30 33.76 -12.25 -7.78
CA GLU A 30 34.42 -12.80 -8.98
C GLU A 30 33.79 -12.25 -10.27
N PHE A 31 32.47 -12.07 -10.30
CA PHE A 31 31.79 -11.46 -11.42
C PHE A 31 32.30 -10.04 -11.68
N TYR A 32 32.39 -9.18 -10.66
CA TYR A 32 32.96 -7.84 -10.82
C TYR A 32 34.44 -7.88 -11.22
N PHE A 33 35.22 -8.80 -10.65
CA PHE A 33 36.62 -8.97 -10.99
C PHE A 33 36.80 -9.32 -12.47
N SER A 34 35.97 -10.23 -12.99
CA SER A 34 35.96 -10.62 -14.41
C SER A 34 35.62 -9.45 -15.37
N GLN A 35 35.01 -8.37 -14.86
CA GLN A 35 34.75 -7.14 -15.61
C GLN A 35 35.93 -6.15 -15.53
N GLY A 36 37.06 -6.54 -14.95
CA GLY A 36 38.26 -5.72 -14.80
C GLY A 36 38.20 -4.73 -13.64
N LYS A 37 37.27 -4.92 -12.68
CA LYS A 37 37.17 -4.06 -11.49
C LYS A 37 38.22 -4.45 -10.45
N ILE A 38 38.81 -3.44 -9.81
CA ILE A 38 39.73 -3.61 -8.68
C ILE A 38 38.90 -3.79 -7.41
N ILE A 39 39.01 -4.96 -6.79
CA ILE A 39 38.19 -5.32 -5.63
C ILE A 39 39.08 -5.65 -4.44
N LYS A 40 38.68 -5.16 -3.27
CA LYS A 40 39.27 -5.48 -1.97
C LYS A 40 38.18 -5.94 -1.01
N THR A 41 38.53 -6.71 0.01
CA THR A 41 37.55 -7.12 1.04
C THR A 41 37.93 -6.62 2.43
N LEU A 42 36.92 -6.46 3.27
CA LEU A 42 36.98 -6.21 4.71
C LEU A 42 36.26 -7.38 5.39
N GLU A 43 37.00 -8.25 6.07
CA GLU A 43 36.45 -9.49 6.63
C GLU A 43 37.25 -9.97 7.86
N SER A 44 36.55 -10.59 8.81
CA SER A 44 37.17 -11.26 9.96
C SER A 44 36.15 -12.21 10.61
N PRO A 45 36.32 -13.54 10.51
CA PRO A 45 37.39 -14.26 9.81
C PRO A 45 37.27 -14.18 8.28
N ARG A 46 38.24 -14.77 7.56
CA ARG A 46 38.26 -14.81 6.10
C ARG A 46 37.33 -15.89 5.56
N ASP A 47 36.03 -15.60 5.51
CA ASP A 47 35.00 -16.58 5.13
C ASP A 47 34.70 -16.61 3.62
N LEU A 48 35.03 -15.53 2.89
CA LEU A 48 34.85 -15.49 1.45
C LEU A 48 35.90 -16.37 0.75
N GLN A 49 35.41 -17.33 -0.05
CA GLN A 49 36.24 -18.17 -0.92
C GLN A 49 36.50 -17.42 -2.22
N LEU A 50 37.68 -16.79 -2.33
CA LEU A 50 38.07 -15.95 -3.47
C LEU A 50 39.43 -16.38 -4.02
N GLY A 51 39.67 -16.08 -5.29
CA GLY A 51 40.96 -16.28 -5.93
C GLY A 51 42.08 -15.43 -5.32
N PRO A 52 43.35 -15.86 -5.42
CA PRO A 52 44.51 -15.16 -4.84
C PRO A 52 44.73 -13.74 -5.38
N GLU A 53 44.13 -13.40 -6.52
CA GLU A 53 44.11 -12.06 -7.12
C GLU A 53 43.36 -11.01 -6.28
N ILE A 54 42.37 -11.41 -5.49
CA ILE A 54 41.54 -10.50 -4.70
C ILE A 54 42.14 -10.40 -3.30
N THR A 55 42.62 -9.20 -2.95
CA THR A 55 43.25 -8.99 -1.64
C THR A 55 42.20 -8.87 -0.55
N GLN A 56 42.32 -9.73 0.47
CA GLN A 56 41.42 -9.78 1.62
C GLN A 56 42.04 -9.14 2.87
N TYR A 57 41.46 -8.03 3.33
CA TYR A 57 41.94 -7.31 4.52
C TYR A 57 41.17 -7.70 5.77
N ALA A 58 41.94 -7.93 6.84
CA ALA A 58 41.43 -8.02 8.20
C ALA A 58 41.55 -6.65 8.89
N PRO A 59 40.85 -6.44 10.03
CA PRO A 59 40.97 -5.23 10.83
C PRO A 59 42.43 -4.88 11.19
N LEU A 60 42.94 -3.77 10.66
CA LEU A 60 44.24 -3.22 11.01
C LEU A 60 44.27 -2.83 12.49
N ALA A 61 45.16 -3.47 13.24
CA ALA A 61 45.23 -3.33 14.70
C ALA A 61 43.87 -3.56 15.40
N GLY A 62 43.05 -4.48 14.86
CA GLY A 62 41.74 -4.81 15.42
C GLY A 62 40.63 -3.80 15.09
N ASP A 63 40.87 -2.82 14.20
CA ASP A 63 39.93 -1.76 13.88
C ASP A 63 39.61 -1.68 12.38
N TYR A 64 38.34 -1.86 12.04
CA TYR A 64 37.86 -1.73 10.66
C TYR A 64 37.96 -0.30 10.13
N PHE A 65 37.87 0.74 10.97
CA PHE A 65 38.00 2.13 10.52
C PHE A 65 39.38 2.38 9.92
N LYS A 66 40.44 1.94 10.60
CA LYS A 66 41.82 2.08 10.08
C LYS A 66 42.02 1.38 8.75
N THR A 67 41.36 0.24 8.58
CA THR A 67 41.40 -0.52 7.33
C THR A 67 40.65 0.22 6.23
N ALA A 68 39.49 0.78 6.53
CA ALA A 68 38.72 1.61 5.60
C ALA A 68 39.49 2.88 5.22
N ASP A 69 40.10 3.59 6.17
CA ASP A 69 40.95 4.77 5.91
C ASP A 69 42.09 4.45 4.95
N PHE A 70 42.74 3.30 5.15
CA PHE A 70 43.75 2.83 4.20
C PHE A 70 43.15 2.53 2.81
N LEU A 71 41.99 1.87 2.75
CA LEU A 71 41.30 1.58 1.48
C LEU A 71 40.85 2.85 0.75
N LEU A 72 40.51 3.92 1.46
CA LEU A 72 40.20 5.24 0.88
C LEU A 72 41.42 5.89 0.19
N LEU A 73 42.64 5.53 0.60
CA LEU A 73 43.87 5.95 -0.08
C LEU A 73 44.13 5.09 -1.33
N VAL A 74 43.81 3.80 -1.27
CA VAL A 74 43.96 2.87 -2.40
C VAL A 74 42.89 3.10 -3.48
N ARG A 75 41.68 3.51 -3.08
CA ARG A 75 40.50 3.73 -3.95
C ARG A 75 40.20 2.55 -4.88
N PRO A 76 39.87 1.36 -4.34
CA PRO A 76 39.38 0.28 -5.17
C PRO A 76 38.05 0.66 -5.84
N ASP A 77 37.70 0.00 -6.96
CA ASP A 77 36.38 0.16 -7.58
C ASP A 77 35.28 -0.35 -6.64
N TYR A 78 35.51 -1.51 -5.99
CA TYR A 78 34.61 -2.08 -5.01
C TYR A 78 35.32 -2.56 -3.75
N THR A 79 34.66 -2.39 -2.61
CA THR A 79 35.02 -3.03 -1.34
C THR A 79 33.89 -3.95 -0.87
N ILE A 80 34.23 -5.21 -0.61
CA ILE A 80 33.30 -6.21 -0.07
C ILE A 80 33.46 -6.21 1.45
N PHE A 81 32.42 -5.83 2.19
CA PHE A 81 32.41 -5.88 3.65
C PHE A 81 31.63 -7.11 4.10
N ASP A 82 32.38 -8.15 4.44
CA ASP A 82 31.80 -9.38 4.97
C ASP A 82 31.38 -9.15 6.43
N GLU A 83 30.11 -9.40 6.71
CA GLU A 83 29.43 -9.21 7.99
C GLU A 83 29.41 -7.77 8.59
N ILE A 84 28.44 -6.98 8.16
CA ILE A 84 28.09 -5.70 8.78
C ILE A 84 27.14 -5.94 9.96
N ARG A 85 27.64 -5.73 11.17
CA ARG A 85 26.92 -6.02 12.42
C ARG A 85 26.91 -4.89 13.42
N GLN A 86 28.05 -4.23 13.65
CA GLN A 86 28.16 -3.20 14.68
C GLN A 86 27.75 -1.82 14.14
N PRO A 87 27.25 -0.91 14.99
CA PRO A 87 26.86 0.45 14.57
C PRO A 87 27.93 1.18 13.74
N ASN A 88 29.19 0.99 14.10
CA ASN A 88 30.33 1.59 13.42
C ASN A 88 30.58 1.01 12.01
N HIS A 89 30.22 -0.25 11.76
CA HIS A 89 30.39 -0.86 10.43
C HIS A 89 29.47 -0.18 9.41
N PHE A 90 28.25 0.19 9.81
CA PHE A 90 27.31 0.93 8.94
C PHE A 90 27.83 2.32 8.58
N LYS A 91 28.53 2.98 9.51
CA LYS A 91 29.19 4.27 9.23
C LYS A 91 30.34 4.10 8.25
N ILE A 92 31.23 3.12 8.48
CA ILE A 92 32.31 2.79 7.54
C ILE A 92 31.76 2.54 6.14
N PHE A 93 30.69 1.75 6.03
CA PHE A 93 30.04 1.47 4.75
C PHE A 93 29.56 2.75 4.06
N ALA A 94 28.90 3.63 4.82
CA ALA A 94 28.44 4.91 4.31
C ALA A 94 29.58 5.84 3.87
N ASP A 95 30.60 5.99 4.71
CA ASP A 95 31.75 6.87 4.43
C ASP A 95 32.50 6.40 3.18
N MET A 96 32.76 5.09 3.06
CA MET A 96 33.37 4.50 1.87
C MET A 96 32.53 4.76 0.62
N ARG A 97 31.22 4.56 0.72
CA ARG A 97 30.31 4.74 -0.41
C ARG A 97 30.20 6.20 -0.85
N LEU A 98 30.10 7.13 0.08
CA LEU A 98 30.06 8.57 -0.17
C LEU A 98 31.39 9.09 -0.74
N ALA A 99 32.51 8.43 -0.44
CA ALA A 99 33.81 8.71 -1.06
C ALA A 99 33.94 8.17 -2.50
N GLY A 100 32.89 7.51 -3.03
CA GLY A 100 32.83 7.01 -4.41
C GLY A 100 33.33 5.58 -4.58
N VAL A 101 33.61 4.85 -3.49
CA VAL A 101 33.95 3.42 -3.56
C VAL A 101 32.66 2.61 -3.66
N GLY A 102 32.57 1.69 -4.62
CA GLY A 102 31.45 0.74 -4.67
C GLY A 102 31.48 -0.18 -3.45
N MET A 103 30.35 -0.41 -2.82
CA MET A 103 30.25 -1.21 -1.60
C MET A 103 29.33 -2.40 -1.80
N VAL A 104 29.79 -3.58 -1.36
CA VAL A 104 28.95 -4.77 -1.20
C VAL A 104 29.02 -5.21 0.25
N GLY A 105 27.90 -5.14 0.97
CA GLY A 105 27.84 -5.38 2.40
C GLY A 105 26.97 -6.59 2.73
N VAL A 106 27.48 -7.52 3.53
CA VAL A 106 26.70 -8.69 3.96
C VAL A 106 26.02 -8.41 5.30
N VAL A 107 24.70 -8.57 5.37
CA VAL A 107 23.91 -8.29 6.59
C VAL A 107 23.05 -9.50 6.94
N HIS A 108 23.08 -9.91 8.21
CA HIS A 108 22.11 -10.87 8.73
C HIS A 108 20.78 -10.19 9.01
N ALA A 109 19.74 -10.59 8.30
CA ALA A 109 18.41 -9.98 8.38
C ALA A 109 17.32 -11.02 8.15
N SER A 110 16.20 -10.89 8.85
CA SER A 110 15.05 -11.78 8.67
C SER A 110 14.26 -11.39 7.42
N GLU A 111 14.13 -10.09 7.16
CA GLU A 111 13.59 -9.54 5.91
C GLU A 111 14.59 -8.59 5.25
N ALA A 112 14.42 -8.30 3.96
CA ALA A 112 15.34 -7.42 3.25
C ALA A 112 15.27 -5.97 3.78
N VAL A 113 14.09 -5.51 4.22
CA VAL A 113 13.90 -4.16 4.76
C VAL A 113 14.65 -3.95 6.08
N ASP A 114 14.81 -5.00 6.90
CA ASP A 114 15.57 -4.92 8.15
C ASP A 114 17.04 -4.54 7.90
N ALA A 115 17.61 -4.92 6.74
CA ALA A 115 18.97 -4.55 6.37
C ALA A 115 19.10 -3.04 6.16
N VAL A 116 18.09 -2.41 5.56
CA VAL A 116 18.01 -0.95 5.37
C VAL A 116 17.78 -0.25 6.70
N GLN A 117 16.89 -0.79 7.54
CA GLN A 117 16.57 -0.21 8.85
C GLN A 117 17.79 -0.03 9.74
N ARG A 118 18.81 -0.87 9.62
CA ARG A 118 20.04 -0.74 10.43
C ARG A 118 20.85 0.51 10.13
N PHE A 119 20.67 1.14 8.97
CA PHE A 119 21.29 2.42 8.63
C PHE A 119 20.54 3.61 9.28
N ILE A 120 19.27 3.43 9.65
CA ILE A 120 18.46 4.48 10.26
C ILE A 120 19.06 4.88 11.62
N GLY A 121 19.26 6.18 11.81
CA GLY A 121 19.90 6.73 13.01
C GLY A 121 21.41 6.48 13.08
N LYS A 122 22.02 5.91 12.04
CA LYS A 122 23.48 5.86 11.84
C LYS A 122 23.94 6.86 10.80
N ILE A 123 23.10 7.08 9.79
CA ILE A 123 23.21 8.13 8.78
C ILE A 123 21.86 8.85 8.63
N GLU A 124 21.89 10.03 8.01
CA GLU A 124 20.69 10.78 7.69
C GLU A 124 19.83 10.02 6.69
N LEU A 125 18.50 10.07 6.88
CA LEU A 125 17.56 9.28 6.09
C LEU A 125 17.68 9.53 4.58
N GLY A 126 17.81 10.81 4.19
CA GLY A 126 17.96 11.21 2.79
C GLY A 126 19.24 10.69 2.13
N MET A 127 20.26 10.34 2.91
CA MET A 127 21.50 9.75 2.39
C MET A 127 21.39 8.25 2.12
N ILE A 128 20.40 7.56 2.70
CA ILE A 128 20.29 6.09 2.59
C ILE A 128 20.28 5.62 1.14
N PRO A 129 19.47 6.18 0.20
CA PRO A 129 19.46 5.71 -1.19
C PRO A 129 20.77 5.97 -1.95
N HIS A 130 21.57 6.94 -1.50
CA HIS A 130 22.89 7.21 -2.07
C HIS A 130 23.96 6.24 -1.54
N VAL A 131 23.76 5.74 -0.33
CA VAL A 131 24.65 4.76 0.31
C VAL A 131 24.27 3.32 -0.07
N VAL A 132 22.97 3.02 -0.12
CA VAL A 132 22.41 1.71 -0.43
C VAL A 132 21.33 1.91 -1.48
N ASP A 133 21.63 1.51 -2.72
CA ASP A 133 20.69 1.62 -3.83
C ASP A 133 20.02 0.27 -4.17
N THR A 134 20.62 -0.85 -3.73
CA THR A 134 20.17 -2.20 -4.06
C THR A 134 20.30 -3.13 -2.85
N VAL A 135 19.24 -3.86 -2.53
CA VAL A 135 19.26 -4.91 -1.49
C VAL A 135 18.88 -6.25 -2.12
N ILE A 136 19.77 -7.22 -2.04
CA ILE A 136 19.58 -8.58 -2.55
C ILE A 136 19.31 -9.50 -1.37
N TYR A 137 18.10 -10.03 -1.27
CA TYR A 137 17.71 -10.91 -0.18
C TYR A 137 17.81 -12.38 -0.59
N ILE A 138 18.58 -13.14 0.19
CA ILE A 138 18.94 -14.52 -0.09
C ILE A 138 18.42 -15.43 1.00
N LYS A 139 17.67 -16.44 0.59
CA LYS A 139 17.11 -17.47 1.45
C LYS A 139 17.19 -18.83 0.77
N ASP A 140 17.58 -19.85 1.52
CA ASP A 140 17.68 -21.23 1.03
C ASP A 140 18.58 -21.38 -0.21
N GLY A 141 19.64 -20.57 -0.32
CA GLY A 141 20.58 -20.58 -1.44
C GLY A 141 20.11 -19.82 -2.69
N GLU A 142 18.93 -19.20 -2.65
CA GLU A 142 18.32 -18.51 -3.78
C GLU A 142 18.09 -17.03 -3.49
N ILE A 143 18.17 -16.20 -4.53
CA ILE A 143 17.69 -14.81 -4.46
C ILE A 143 16.17 -14.87 -4.42
N LYS A 144 15.56 -14.42 -3.32
CA LYS A 144 14.09 -14.37 -3.20
C LYS A 144 13.52 -13.02 -3.61
N ASN A 145 14.24 -11.94 -3.30
CA ASN A 145 13.82 -10.59 -3.63
C ASN A 145 15.03 -9.71 -3.92
N VAL A 146 14.85 -8.73 -4.80
CA VAL A 146 15.80 -7.65 -5.03
C VAL A 146 15.05 -6.34 -4.86
N TYR A 147 15.48 -5.51 -3.92
CA TYR A 147 14.86 -4.21 -3.69
C TYR A 147 15.74 -3.09 -4.22
N GLU A 148 15.07 -2.06 -4.75
CA GLU A 148 15.66 -0.80 -5.15
C GLU A 148 15.20 0.31 -4.21
N LEU A 149 16.15 1.13 -3.76
CA LEU A 149 15.88 2.28 -2.91
C LEU A 149 15.94 3.56 -3.75
N SER A 150 14.99 4.46 -3.55
CA SER A 150 14.98 5.78 -4.20
C SER A 150 14.46 6.84 -3.25
N LEU A 151 14.97 8.07 -3.38
CA LEU A 151 14.48 9.22 -2.64
C LEU A 151 13.46 9.99 -3.48
N VAL A 152 12.28 10.23 -2.94
CA VAL A 152 11.23 11.05 -3.56
C VAL A 152 10.67 12.05 -2.56
N VAL A 153 10.17 13.18 -3.05
CA VAL A 153 9.40 14.13 -2.22
C VAL A 153 7.93 13.92 -2.52
N LYS A 154 7.17 13.42 -1.54
CA LYS A 154 5.73 13.17 -1.68
C LYS A 154 5.02 13.21 -0.32
N VAL A 155 3.69 13.09 -0.35
CA VAL A 155 2.89 12.81 0.85
C VAL A 155 3.00 11.30 1.14
N PRO A 156 3.48 10.89 2.33
CA PRO A 156 3.61 9.47 2.67
C PRO A 156 2.27 8.73 2.74
N TYR A 157 2.31 7.42 2.57
CA TYR A 157 1.16 6.54 2.68
C TYR A 157 0.53 6.65 4.07
N GLY A 158 -0.80 6.82 4.12
CA GLY A 158 -1.54 6.98 5.38
C GLY A 158 -1.63 8.42 5.90
N MET A 159 -1.11 9.42 5.16
CA MET A 159 -1.30 10.84 5.44
C MET A 159 -2.24 11.47 4.39
N THR A 160 -3.14 12.38 4.83
CA THR A 160 -4.17 12.99 3.97
C THR A 160 -4.00 14.49 3.75
N GLU A 161 -3.13 15.17 4.49
CA GLU A 161 -2.94 16.63 4.35
C GLU A 161 -1.80 16.98 3.37
N ALA A 162 -2.10 17.85 2.41
CA ALA A 162 -1.23 18.22 1.29
C ALA A 162 0.01 19.06 1.68
N ASP A 163 0.00 19.70 2.85
CA ASP A 163 1.12 20.50 3.36
C ASP A 163 2.23 19.66 4.04
N LEU A 164 2.14 18.33 3.97
CA LEU A 164 3.07 17.39 4.64
C LEU A 164 4.12 16.76 3.70
N ALA A 165 4.25 17.25 2.46
CA ALA A 165 5.21 16.72 1.50
C ALA A 165 6.63 16.75 2.09
N ARG A 166 7.27 15.59 2.16
CA ARG A 166 8.57 15.41 2.80
C ARG A 166 9.43 14.42 2.02
N PRO A 167 10.75 14.38 2.27
CA PRO A 167 11.60 13.34 1.72
C PRO A 167 11.15 11.97 2.26
N VAL A 168 10.83 11.06 1.34
CA VAL A 168 10.46 9.66 1.61
C VAL A 168 11.42 8.78 0.83
N VAL A 169 12.03 7.82 1.54
CA VAL A 169 12.77 6.74 0.91
C VAL A 169 11.79 5.64 0.54
N GLU A 170 11.64 5.41 -0.75
CA GLU A 170 10.83 4.34 -1.31
C GLU A 170 11.68 3.08 -1.45
N VAL A 171 11.17 1.95 -0.97
CA VAL A 171 11.72 0.61 -1.18
C VAL A 171 10.79 -0.13 -2.15
N LYS A 172 11.27 -0.35 -3.37
CA LYS A 172 10.52 -1.00 -4.45
C LYS A 172 11.07 -2.39 -4.74
N ASP A 173 10.21 -3.31 -5.13
CA ASP A 173 10.68 -4.54 -5.76
C ASP A 173 11.27 -4.22 -7.13
N PHE A 174 12.44 -4.77 -7.42
CA PHE A 174 13.16 -4.53 -8.66
C PHE A 174 12.53 -5.24 -9.87
N GLU A 175 11.84 -6.37 -9.66
CA GLU A 175 11.29 -7.17 -10.75
C GLU A 175 10.04 -6.52 -11.36
N ASP A 176 9.12 -6.04 -10.52
CA ASP A 176 7.84 -5.47 -10.95
C ASP A 176 7.71 -3.95 -10.70
N GLY A 177 8.67 -3.34 -10.00
CA GLY A 177 8.66 -1.91 -9.66
C GLY A 177 7.67 -1.53 -8.55
N LYS A 178 7.03 -2.50 -7.90
CA LYS A 178 6.00 -2.28 -6.89
C LYS A 178 6.59 -1.67 -5.63
N LEU A 179 5.96 -0.60 -5.13
CA LEU A 179 6.33 0.01 -3.86
C LEU A 179 5.92 -0.90 -2.71
N LEU A 180 6.90 -1.37 -1.94
CA LEU A 180 6.70 -2.29 -0.83
C LEU A 180 6.78 -1.59 0.53
N TYR A 181 7.66 -0.60 0.67
CA TYR A 181 7.83 0.15 1.92
C TYR A 181 8.14 1.62 1.64
N GLU A 182 7.72 2.47 2.57
CA GLU A 182 8.14 3.85 2.69
C GLU A 182 8.88 4.06 4.00
N ILE A 183 9.96 4.81 3.95
CA ILE A 183 10.72 5.22 5.13
C ILE A 183 10.75 6.74 5.16
N TYR A 184 10.28 7.33 6.25
CA TYR A 184 10.23 8.78 6.41
C TYR A 184 10.31 9.17 7.88
N SER A 185 10.62 10.44 8.13
CA SER A 185 10.67 10.98 9.49
C SER A 185 9.29 11.53 9.90
N TYR A 186 8.85 11.18 11.10
CA TYR A 186 7.64 11.69 11.74
C TYR A 186 7.99 12.24 13.12
N GLY A 187 7.94 13.56 13.27
CA GLY A 187 8.51 14.22 14.45
C GLY A 187 10.03 14.00 14.51
N GLU A 188 10.52 13.43 15.60
CA GLU A 188 11.94 13.09 15.80
C GLU A 188 12.26 11.61 15.50
N GLU A 189 11.25 10.81 15.14
CA GLU A 189 11.41 9.38 14.89
C GLU A 189 11.41 9.07 13.39
N ASN A 190 12.17 8.04 13.00
CA ASN A 190 12.14 7.49 11.65
C ASN A 190 11.25 6.26 11.64
N VAL A 191 10.25 6.25 10.77
CA VAL A 191 9.28 5.15 10.65
C VAL A 191 9.46 4.41 9.34
N VAL A 192 9.30 3.09 9.38
CA VAL A 192 9.21 2.24 8.19
C VAL A 192 7.79 1.73 8.07
N ILE A 193 7.11 2.10 7.00
CA ILE A 193 5.72 1.74 6.74
C ILE A 193 5.66 0.80 5.54
N PRO A 194 5.14 -0.43 5.69
CA PRO A 194 4.86 -1.28 4.55
C PRO A 194 3.73 -0.67 3.72
N VAL A 195 4.01 -0.41 2.45
CA VAL A 195 3.03 -0.09 1.42
C VAL A 195 2.43 -1.40 0.96
N LYS A 196 1.56 -1.96 1.79
CA LYS A 196 0.71 -3.04 1.32
C LYS A 196 -0.19 -2.46 0.23
N GLU A 197 -0.28 -3.14 -0.92
CA GLU A 197 -1.46 -3.03 -1.79
C GLU A 197 -2.77 -3.42 -1.05
N GLU A 198 -2.63 -3.90 0.19
CA GLU A 198 -3.69 -4.06 1.17
C GLU A 198 -3.36 -3.32 2.49
N MET A 199 -3.42 -1.99 2.47
CA MET A 199 -3.94 -1.25 3.64
C MET A 199 -5.48 -1.18 3.57
N LYS A 200 -6.11 -2.35 3.41
CA LYS A 200 -7.52 -2.58 3.75
C LYS A 200 -7.64 -3.86 4.56
N ASP A 201 -7.01 -3.90 5.74
CA ASP A 201 -7.55 -4.64 6.88
C ASP A 201 -6.62 -4.49 8.08
N SER A 202 -6.87 -3.45 8.88
CA SER A 202 -6.45 -3.49 10.29
C SER A 202 -7.15 -4.68 10.96
N GLY A 203 -6.54 -5.31 11.97
CA GLY A 203 -7.24 -6.32 12.78
C GLY A 203 -8.59 -5.81 13.32
N VAL A 204 -8.71 -4.48 13.46
CA VAL A 204 -9.96 -3.76 13.75
C VAL A 204 -10.96 -3.83 12.60
N LYS A 205 -10.56 -3.59 11.34
CA LYS A 205 -11.42 -3.79 10.15
C LYS A 205 -11.81 -5.26 9.97
N LYS A 206 -10.93 -6.22 10.25
CA LYS A 206 -11.28 -7.64 10.20
C LYS A 206 -12.34 -8.00 11.25
N LEU A 207 -12.16 -7.57 12.50
CA LEU A 207 -13.15 -7.74 13.57
C LEU A 207 -14.47 -7.00 13.28
N ALA A 208 -14.39 -5.77 12.78
CA ALA A 208 -15.56 -5.00 12.38
C ALA A 208 -16.27 -5.68 11.20
N SER A 209 -15.54 -6.14 10.20
CA SER A 209 -16.09 -6.85 9.03
C SER A 209 -16.76 -8.16 9.43
N GLU A 210 -16.21 -8.91 10.38
CA GLU A 210 -16.84 -10.13 10.90
C GLU A 210 -18.13 -9.81 11.66
N ARG A 211 -18.13 -8.77 12.49
CA ARG A 211 -19.32 -8.32 13.22
C ARG A 211 -20.40 -7.79 12.28
N ILE A 212 -20.03 -6.96 11.30
CA ILE A 212 -20.92 -6.44 10.26
C ILE A 212 -21.48 -7.61 9.43
N ARG A 213 -20.65 -8.57 9.00
CA ARG A 213 -21.11 -9.79 8.31
C ARG A 213 -22.08 -10.60 9.15
N GLN A 214 -21.85 -10.77 10.45
CA GLN A 214 -22.77 -11.48 11.34
C GLN A 214 -24.15 -10.81 11.39
N VAL A 215 -24.19 -9.48 11.45
CA VAL A 215 -25.46 -8.74 11.46
C VAL A 215 -26.14 -8.78 10.10
N LEU A 216 -25.38 -8.60 9.00
CA LEU A 216 -25.88 -8.61 7.63
C LEU A 216 -26.37 -9.99 7.17
N ARG A 217 -25.87 -11.09 7.73
CA ARG A 217 -26.34 -12.46 7.43
C ARG A 217 -27.84 -12.66 7.66
N LYS A 218 -28.46 -11.88 8.55
CA LYS A 218 -29.93 -11.87 8.76
C LYS A 218 -30.69 -11.36 7.52
N TYR A 219 -30.03 -10.54 6.71
CA TYR A 219 -30.59 -9.90 5.53
C TYR A 219 -30.17 -10.62 4.25
N ASP A 220 -28.87 -10.78 4.04
CA ASP A 220 -28.25 -11.42 2.86
C ASP A 220 -27.02 -12.23 3.32
N GLN A 221 -27.06 -13.54 3.11
CA GLN A 221 -25.97 -14.45 3.51
C GLN A 221 -24.67 -14.19 2.75
N ASN A 222 -24.77 -13.63 1.54
CA ASN A 222 -23.63 -13.41 0.66
C ASN A 222 -23.26 -11.93 0.54
N ALA A 223 -23.72 -11.04 1.44
CA ALA A 223 -23.49 -9.60 1.33
C ALA A 223 -22.00 -9.27 1.10
N GLU A 224 -21.73 -8.40 0.13
CA GLU A 224 -20.39 -7.91 -0.16
C GLU A 224 -20.18 -6.58 0.57
N ILE A 225 -19.05 -6.42 1.25
CA ILE A 225 -18.77 -5.22 2.06
C ILE A 225 -17.47 -4.61 1.53
N SER A 226 -17.52 -3.33 1.20
CA SER A 226 -16.35 -2.53 0.82
C SER A 226 -16.22 -1.33 1.73
N PHE A 227 -15.05 -1.17 2.36
CA PHE A 227 -14.74 0.01 3.16
C PHE A 227 -14.31 1.16 2.24
N GLU A 228 -15.01 2.29 2.33
CA GLU A 228 -14.64 3.55 1.64
C GLU A 228 -13.74 4.42 2.52
N SER A 229 -13.94 4.41 3.84
CA SER A 229 -13.08 5.06 4.83
C SER A 229 -13.10 4.28 6.15
N ASP A 230 -12.39 4.78 7.17
CA ASP A 230 -12.40 4.13 8.50
C ASP A 230 -13.77 4.20 9.19
N ASN A 231 -14.61 5.16 8.81
CA ASN A 231 -15.95 5.36 9.39
C ASN A 231 -17.09 5.19 8.36
N LYS A 232 -16.81 4.76 7.13
CA LYS A 232 -17.82 4.60 6.07
C LYS A 232 -17.65 3.28 5.32
N ILE A 233 -18.73 2.51 5.24
CA ILE A 233 -18.79 1.23 4.52
C ILE A 233 -19.89 1.26 3.47
N VAL A 234 -19.65 0.57 2.35
CA VAL A 234 -20.63 0.28 1.31
C VAL A 234 -20.95 -1.21 1.39
N VAL A 235 -22.24 -1.52 1.47
CA VAL A 235 -22.79 -2.85 1.63
C VAL A 235 -23.61 -3.19 0.39
N LYS A 236 -23.08 -4.10 -0.42
CA LYS A 236 -23.76 -4.62 -1.61
C LYS A 236 -24.58 -5.85 -1.25
N VAL A 237 -25.89 -5.76 -1.44
CA VAL A 237 -26.84 -6.84 -1.15
C VAL A 237 -27.71 -7.16 -2.35
N ARG A 238 -28.40 -8.30 -2.31
CA ARG A 238 -29.45 -8.61 -3.28
C ARG A 238 -30.57 -7.56 -3.21
N ASN A 239 -31.16 -7.22 -4.36
CA ASN A 239 -32.19 -6.18 -4.48
C ASN A 239 -33.41 -6.40 -3.57
N ASP A 240 -33.82 -7.66 -3.38
CA ASP A 240 -34.93 -8.05 -2.50
C ASP A 240 -34.65 -7.77 -1.02
N CYS A 241 -33.38 -7.60 -0.64
CA CYS A 241 -32.96 -7.35 0.74
C CYS A 241 -32.80 -5.87 1.09
N ILE A 242 -32.64 -4.97 0.10
CA ILE A 242 -32.33 -3.55 0.31
C ILE A 242 -33.40 -2.87 1.16
N ALA A 243 -34.67 -2.99 0.80
CA ALA A 243 -35.77 -2.35 1.52
C ALA A 243 -35.87 -2.82 2.99
N ARG A 244 -35.59 -4.10 3.24
CA ARG A 244 -35.59 -4.67 4.59
C ARG A 244 -34.39 -4.21 5.40
N LEU A 245 -33.23 -4.05 4.76
CA LEU A 245 -32.00 -3.57 5.39
C LEU A 245 -32.08 -2.08 5.74
N ILE A 246 -32.65 -1.26 4.87
CA ILE A 246 -32.86 0.18 5.12
C ILE A 246 -33.94 0.40 6.18
N GLY A 247 -35.06 -0.32 6.09
CA GLY A 247 -36.21 -0.16 6.98
C GLY A 247 -37.07 1.06 6.64
N LYS A 248 -38.21 1.21 7.35
CA LYS A 248 -39.14 2.34 7.12
C LYS A 248 -38.46 3.65 7.50
N ASN A 249 -38.37 4.60 6.57
CA ASN A 249 -37.66 5.88 6.75
C ASN A 249 -36.19 5.73 7.20
N GLY A 250 -35.53 4.62 6.86
CA GLY A 250 -34.14 4.39 7.26
C GLY A 250 -33.95 3.98 8.73
N SER A 251 -35.02 3.65 9.46
CA SER A 251 -34.92 3.33 10.90
C SER A 251 -33.93 2.19 11.18
N ASN A 252 -33.98 1.13 10.36
CA ASN A 252 -33.19 -0.07 10.57
C ASN A 252 -31.71 0.14 10.22
N ILE A 253 -31.41 0.90 9.16
CA ILE A 253 -30.03 1.25 8.83
C ILE A 253 -29.42 2.20 9.85
N ASN A 254 -30.20 3.15 10.37
CA ASN A 254 -29.73 4.06 11.41
C ASN A 254 -29.38 3.32 12.71
N GLU A 255 -30.24 2.40 13.16
CA GLU A 255 -29.94 1.53 14.32
C GLU A 255 -28.67 0.69 14.10
N LEU A 256 -28.47 0.16 12.89
CA LEU A 256 -27.27 -0.59 12.53
C LEU A 256 -26.00 0.29 12.56
N GLN A 257 -26.10 1.53 12.07
CA GLN A 257 -24.99 2.48 12.10
C GLN A 257 -24.61 2.86 13.54
N ASP A 258 -25.61 3.10 14.40
CA ASP A 258 -25.40 3.43 15.81
C ASP A 258 -24.77 2.25 16.58
N GLU A 259 -25.20 1.02 16.32
CA GLU A 259 -24.64 -0.19 16.94
C GLU A 259 -23.18 -0.45 16.50
N LEU A 260 -22.89 -0.20 15.22
CA LEU A 260 -21.60 -0.52 14.61
C LEU A 260 -20.60 0.64 14.66
N GLY A 261 -21.05 1.86 14.95
CA GLY A 261 -20.23 3.07 14.99
C GLY A 261 -19.68 3.49 13.62
N VAL A 262 -20.33 3.09 12.52
CA VAL A 262 -19.92 3.37 11.14
C VAL A 262 -21.11 3.79 10.29
N HIS A 263 -20.88 4.64 9.28
CA HIS A 263 -21.88 5.00 8.28
C HIS A 263 -21.98 3.90 7.22
N ILE A 264 -23.20 3.52 6.83
CA ILE A 264 -23.47 2.37 5.95
C ILE A 264 -24.27 2.82 4.73
N ASP A 265 -23.63 2.79 3.57
CA ASP A 265 -24.29 2.94 2.27
C ASP A 265 -24.72 1.57 1.75
N VAL A 266 -25.96 1.47 1.25
CA VAL A 266 -26.52 0.21 0.75
C VAL A 266 -26.68 0.25 -0.76
N GLU A 267 -26.05 -0.71 -1.44
CA GLU A 267 -26.06 -0.82 -2.89
C GLU A 267 -26.60 -2.18 -3.38
N PRO A 268 -27.15 -2.24 -4.60
CA PRO A 268 -27.49 -3.49 -5.25
C PRO A 268 -26.23 -4.21 -5.77
N LYS A 269 -26.11 -5.53 -5.53
CA LYS A 269 -25.01 -6.36 -6.07
C LYS A 269 -24.95 -6.41 -7.59
N VAL A 270 -26.12 -6.44 -8.22
CA VAL A 270 -26.27 -6.40 -9.67
C VAL A 270 -27.02 -5.13 -9.95
N ALA A 271 -26.39 -4.19 -10.67
CA ALA A 271 -27.10 -3.08 -11.26
C ALA A 271 -28.20 -3.68 -12.13
N THR A 272 -29.44 -3.59 -11.67
CA THR A 272 -30.55 -4.19 -12.39
C THR A 272 -30.60 -3.55 -13.77
N THR A 273 -30.46 -4.35 -14.83
CA THR A 273 -31.02 -4.00 -16.14
C THR A 273 -32.54 -4.07 -16.01
N GLY A 274 -33.11 -3.19 -15.19
CA GLY A 274 -34.54 -2.97 -15.13
C GLY A 274 -34.99 -2.33 -16.42
N ARG A 275 -36.29 -2.44 -16.73
CA ARG A 275 -36.85 -1.71 -17.86
C ARG A 275 -37.06 -0.27 -17.43
N ASP A 276 -36.60 0.68 -18.24
CA ASP A 276 -36.95 2.09 -18.11
C ASP A 276 -38.47 2.23 -18.11
N ILE A 277 -38.96 2.96 -17.11
CA ILE A 277 -40.38 3.18 -16.89
C ILE A 277 -40.65 4.67 -17.00
N GLN A 278 -41.66 5.01 -17.79
CA GLN A 278 -42.16 6.37 -17.84
C GLN A 278 -42.85 6.74 -16.52
N TYR A 279 -42.49 7.91 -16.02
CA TYR A 279 -43.03 8.51 -14.81
C TYR A 279 -43.40 9.97 -15.07
N ALA A 280 -44.34 10.48 -14.29
CA ALA A 280 -44.53 11.91 -14.09
C ALA A 280 -43.92 12.29 -12.75
N LEU A 281 -43.13 13.36 -12.71
CA LEU A 281 -42.50 13.86 -11.49
C LEU A 281 -43.12 15.19 -11.12
N GLU A 282 -43.77 15.22 -9.97
CA GLU A 282 -44.45 16.41 -9.44
C GLU A 282 -43.90 16.80 -8.08
N GLU A 283 -43.89 18.11 -7.83
CA GLU A 283 -43.50 18.67 -6.55
C GLU A 283 -44.75 18.95 -5.71
N VAL A 284 -44.96 18.18 -4.66
CA VAL A 284 -46.14 18.30 -3.79
C VAL A 284 -45.70 18.58 -2.36
N GLY A 285 -45.80 19.85 -1.96
CA GLY A 285 -45.37 20.32 -0.63
C GLY A 285 -43.88 20.05 -0.40
N ASN A 286 -43.55 19.24 0.62
CA ASN A 286 -42.17 18.86 0.95
C ASN A 286 -41.68 17.59 0.24
N ASN A 287 -42.44 17.04 -0.72
CA ASN A 287 -42.12 15.78 -1.39
C ASN A 287 -41.99 15.94 -2.90
N LEU A 288 -41.08 15.16 -3.47
CA LEU A 288 -41.05 14.83 -4.89
C LEU A 288 -41.84 13.53 -5.10
N VAL A 289 -42.82 13.55 -6.00
CA VAL A 289 -43.76 12.46 -6.23
C VAL A 289 -43.56 11.92 -7.63
N PHE A 290 -43.13 10.66 -7.72
CA PHE A 290 -43.07 9.91 -8.98
C PHE A 290 -44.37 9.15 -9.15
N SER A 291 -45.15 9.49 -10.17
CA SER A 291 -46.40 8.82 -10.53
C SER A 291 -46.20 7.96 -11.77
N PHE A 292 -46.67 6.71 -11.73
CA PHE A 292 -46.48 5.76 -12.83
C PHE A 292 -47.79 5.56 -13.59
N GLY A 293 -47.73 5.50 -14.93
CA GLY A 293 -48.92 5.30 -15.77
C GLY A 293 -49.42 3.85 -15.82
N LYS A 294 -48.57 2.88 -15.46
CA LYS A 294 -48.91 1.44 -15.43
C LYS A 294 -49.03 0.95 -13.98
N PRO A 295 -49.92 0.01 -13.65
CA PRO A 295 -50.04 -0.54 -12.29
C PRO A 295 -48.74 -1.23 -11.87
N MET A 296 -48.10 -0.68 -10.83
CA MET A 296 -46.80 -1.08 -10.31
C MET A 296 -46.85 -1.27 -8.79
N GLU A 297 -48.04 -1.29 -8.18
CA GLU A 297 -48.20 -1.44 -6.73
C GLU A 297 -47.37 -2.61 -6.18
N ASN A 298 -46.67 -2.35 -5.08
CA ASN A 298 -45.74 -3.28 -4.42
C ASN A 298 -44.52 -3.71 -5.25
N ARG A 299 -44.31 -3.14 -6.45
CA ARG A 299 -43.04 -3.30 -7.17
C ARG A 299 -42.00 -2.32 -6.66
N MET A 300 -40.74 -2.70 -6.81
CA MET A 300 -39.61 -1.86 -6.44
C MET A 300 -39.13 -1.10 -7.68
N VAL A 301 -38.83 0.17 -7.50
CA VAL A 301 -38.19 1.01 -8.51
C VAL A 301 -36.84 1.48 -7.99
N ASN A 302 -35.87 1.57 -8.89
CA ASN A 302 -34.58 2.19 -8.66
C ASN A 302 -34.55 3.52 -9.42
N VAL A 303 -34.18 4.59 -8.72
CA VAL A 303 -34.03 5.94 -9.29
C VAL A 303 -32.54 6.19 -9.52
N TYR A 304 -32.22 6.72 -10.69
CA TYR A 304 -30.87 7.07 -11.12
C TYR A 304 -30.81 8.53 -11.55
N VAL A 305 -29.67 9.18 -11.32
CA VAL A 305 -29.35 10.53 -11.84
C VAL A 305 -28.05 10.42 -12.62
N ASP A 306 -28.04 10.84 -13.88
CA ASP A 306 -26.88 10.71 -14.79
C ASP A 306 -26.25 9.30 -14.74
N ASP A 307 -27.09 8.28 -14.80
CA ASP A 307 -26.73 6.85 -14.76
C ASP A 307 -26.13 6.36 -13.43
N GLN A 308 -26.04 7.21 -12.41
CA GLN A 308 -25.64 6.84 -11.07
C GLN A 308 -26.86 6.49 -10.22
N TYR A 309 -26.77 5.36 -9.51
CA TYR A 309 -27.84 4.91 -8.62
C TYR A 309 -28.03 5.93 -7.48
N LEU A 310 -29.29 6.32 -7.25
CA LEU A 310 -29.62 7.28 -6.20
C LEU A 310 -30.36 6.63 -5.03
N THR A 311 -31.45 5.89 -5.31
CA THR A 311 -32.26 5.26 -4.27
C THR A 311 -33.21 4.21 -4.85
N SER A 312 -33.60 3.24 -4.04
CA SER A 312 -34.72 2.34 -4.31
C SER A 312 -35.95 2.75 -3.51
N ALA A 313 -37.13 2.55 -4.08
CA ALA A 313 -38.39 2.77 -3.39
C ALA A 313 -39.47 1.78 -3.85
N THR A 314 -40.37 1.42 -2.94
CA THR A 314 -41.54 0.59 -3.27
C THR A 314 -42.70 1.48 -3.70
N VAL A 315 -43.32 1.14 -4.83
CA VAL A 315 -44.49 1.86 -5.33
C VAL A 315 -45.70 1.61 -4.42
N GLY A 316 -46.27 2.69 -3.88
CA GLY A 316 -47.41 2.62 -2.96
C GLY A 316 -48.74 2.31 -3.64
N LYS A 317 -49.80 2.18 -2.82
CA LYS A 317 -51.17 1.84 -3.29
C LYS A 317 -51.77 2.80 -4.32
N LYS A 318 -51.31 4.06 -4.32
CA LYS A 318 -51.71 5.09 -5.29
C LYS A 318 -50.86 5.08 -6.57
N ASN A 319 -50.08 4.03 -6.78
CA ASN A 319 -49.17 3.90 -7.91
C ASN A 319 -48.13 5.03 -7.99
N GLU A 320 -47.65 5.45 -6.82
CA GLU A 320 -46.72 6.57 -6.65
C GLU A 320 -45.58 6.24 -5.68
N VAL A 321 -44.44 6.89 -5.87
CA VAL A 321 -43.31 6.91 -4.93
C VAL A 321 -43.11 8.35 -4.45
N LYS A 322 -42.99 8.55 -3.14
CA LYS A 322 -42.75 9.87 -2.53
C LYS A 322 -41.37 9.90 -1.90
N ILE A 323 -40.57 10.89 -2.29
CA ILE A 323 -39.26 11.14 -1.73
C ILE A 323 -39.27 12.54 -1.11
N GLY A 324 -39.03 12.62 0.20
CA GLY A 324 -39.00 13.90 0.91
C GLY A 324 -37.77 14.72 0.51
N LYS A 325 -37.97 16.01 0.18
CA LYS A 325 -36.88 16.91 -0.26
C LYS A 325 -35.77 17.11 0.77
N GLN A 326 -36.05 16.85 2.04
CA GLN A 326 -35.07 16.99 3.12
C GLN A 326 -34.14 15.78 3.26
N SER A 327 -34.51 14.62 2.71
CA SER A 327 -33.64 13.43 2.67
C SER A 327 -32.45 13.64 1.75
N ASP A 328 -31.36 12.90 1.96
CA ASP A 328 -30.16 13.03 1.11
C ASP A 328 -30.46 12.76 -0.36
N SER A 329 -31.21 11.68 -0.65
CA SER A 329 -31.71 11.38 -2.00
C SER A 329 -32.63 12.48 -2.53
N GLY A 330 -33.49 13.05 -1.70
CA GLY A 330 -34.38 14.15 -2.08
C GLY A 330 -33.63 15.43 -2.44
N ARG A 331 -32.60 15.82 -1.68
CA ARG A 331 -31.76 16.98 -1.98
C ARG A 331 -31.04 16.81 -3.30
N GLU A 332 -30.53 15.61 -3.57
CA GLU A 332 -29.82 15.31 -4.81
C GLU A 332 -30.77 15.33 -6.03
N LEU A 333 -32.00 14.82 -5.88
CA LEU A 333 -33.05 14.97 -6.91
C LEU A 333 -33.40 16.44 -7.17
N VAL A 334 -33.53 17.26 -6.13
CA VAL A 334 -33.80 18.70 -6.30
C VAL A 334 -32.66 19.38 -7.06
N LYS A 335 -31.40 19.08 -6.74
CA LYS A 335 -30.25 19.58 -7.52
C LYS A 335 -30.27 19.06 -8.96
N ALA A 336 -30.64 17.81 -9.18
CA ALA A 336 -30.76 17.22 -10.52
C ALA A 336 -31.82 17.95 -11.36
N LEU A 337 -32.98 18.24 -10.77
CA LEU A 337 -34.04 19.02 -11.42
C LEU A 337 -33.58 20.44 -11.78
N ILE A 338 -32.92 21.15 -10.86
CA ILE A 338 -32.39 22.50 -11.09
C ILE A 338 -31.32 22.48 -12.19
N GLY A 339 -30.43 21.48 -12.14
CA GLY A 339 -29.36 21.28 -13.11
C GLY A 339 -29.79 20.68 -14.44
N LYS A 340 -31.08 20.34 -14.62
CA LYS A 340 -31.61 19.61 -15.79
C LYS A 340 -30.81 18.32 -16.10
N ARG A 341 -30.35 17.63 -15.05
CA ARG A 341 -29.68 16.34 -15.15
C ARG A 341 -30.67 15.23 -15.50
N ASP A 342 -30.20 14.16 -16.12
CA ASP A 342 -31.08 13.08 -16.56
C ASP A 342 -31.50 12.23 -15.34
N ILE A 343 -32.80 11.96 -15.22
CA ILE A 343 -33.36 11.15 -14.13
C ILE A 343 -34.04 9.93 -14.74
N ARG A 344 -33.54 8.74 -14.43
CA ARG A 344 -34.09 7.47 -14.92
C ARG A 344 -34.70 6.66 -13.79
N VAL A 345 -35.79 5.96 -14.08
CA VAL A 345 -36.46 5.09 -13.11
C VAL A 345 -36.62 3.71 -13.72
N LEU A 346 -35.95 2.73 -13.12
CA LEU A 346 -35.97 1.34 -13.54
C LEU A 346 -36.85 0.53 -12.61
N VAL A 347 -37.76 -0.27 -13.15
CA VAL A 347 -38.48 -1.29 -12.35
C VAL A 347 -37.63 -2.54 -12.21
N VAL A 348 -37.53 -3.01 -10.97
CA VAL A 348 -36.80 -4.21 -10.56
C VAL A 348 -37.75 -5.41 -10.52
#